data_AF-T1BRI2-F1
#
_entry.id   AF-T1BRI2-F1
#
_cell.length_a   1.000
_cell.length_b   1.000
_cell.length_c   1.000
_cell.angle_alpha   90.00
_cell.angle_beta   90.00
_cell.angle_gamma   90.00
#
_symmetry.space_group_name_H-M   'P 1'
#
loop_
_entity.id
_entity.type
_entity.pdbx_description
1 polymer ?
#
loop_
_entity_poly.entity_id
_entity_poly.type
_entity_poly.pdbx_seq_one_letter_code
_entity_poly.pdbx_strand_id
1 'polypeptide(L)'
;MLSKFETILKTWLESRTTWRSNVRAFSIGFIDSGLKDRAITRDIEWGVSVPEVGYENKRFYVWFEALLGYISNAQEFSISKGKNNLWLDYYSKGDSFYFMGKDNIFFHSIMLPAILEGYGHRLKLPTRVIGNEYLRFAGKKFSKSKGIGYNVNEILQLVDKDSLRYYISSILPESSDSDFSLHEMIGKVNGELADKYGNYANRILSFCIKKEISPEDDGIRDEEDTNAMNRVEESFKLYRENMDSLEFRKALSEWLNMVSYSNAYFNKSEPWKLIGTDRKACSRKLYLSLRLLDYCTLMLNPFVPSGTARIWTLYQNTHLKGTVDELIREDKKYQVTNAEIPFKKLETHEEPKNGLNLIVGKVMEVSNHPNADSLLLLKVSLGNKEVRLVAGLKKYYDPEKLLNRKIIVVENLKWAKIRGEESQGMLLAAQDSSGAHILTTDQEVGTKVVIGNYEYSGDQKVELEELRVYDLRVDVRDQTIEVTGIIGRDRQKLKVNGLPLTVDGEVQDRSHVR
;
A
#
# COMPACT_ATOMS: atom_id res chain seq x y z
N MET A 1 -34.47 -9.96 16.94
CA MET A 1 -33.95 -9.82 18.31
C MET A 1 -33.00 -8.64 18.50
N LEU A 2 -32.87 -7.71 17.54
CA LEU A 2 -31.98 -6.55 17.71
C LEU A 2 -32.50 -5.60 18.81
N SER A 3 -33.82 -5.43 18.89
CA SER A 3 -34.47 -4.59 19.91
C SER A 3 -34.14 -4.99 21.34
N LYS A 4 -33.85 -6.29 21.59
CA LYS A 4 -33.51 -6.80 22.92
C LYS A 4 -32.17 -6.30 23.45
N PHE A 5 -31.28 -5.81 22.58
CA PHE A 5 -29.95 -5.34 22.95
C PHE A 5 -29.88 -3.82 23.18
N GLU A 6 -31.01 -3.11 23.06
CA GLU A 6 -31.02 -1.64 23.05
C GLU A 6 -30.38 -1.02 24.30
N THR A 7 -30.79 -1.45 25.50
CA THR A 7 -30.29 -0.91 26.78
C THR A 7 -28.80 -1.15 26.98
N ILE A 8 -28.31 -2.36 26.67
CA ILE A 8 -26.91 -2.72 26.88
C ILE A 8 -26.01 -1.98 25.88
N LEU A 9 -26.44 -1.86 24.63
CA LEU A 9 -25.71 -1.11 23.61
C LEU A 9 -25.69 0.39 23.91
N LYS A 10 -26.79 0.96 24.41
CA LYS A 10 -26.83 2.36 24.82
C LYS A 10 -25.81 2.64 25.92
N THR A 11 -25.84 1.85 26.98
CA THR A 11 -24.90 1.96 28.11
C THR A 11 -23.45 1.82 27.64
N TRP A 12 -23.19 0.84 26.77
CA TRP A 12 -21.87 0.64 26.19
C TRP A 12 -21.41 1.84 25.35
N LEU A 13 -22.24 2.40 24.46
CA LEU A 13 -21.91 3.56 23.63
C LEU A 13 -21.74 4.85 24.43
N GLU A 14 -22.52 5.05 25.48
CA GLU A 14 -22.40 6.21 26.36
C GLU A 14 -21.03 6.26 27.03
N SER A 15 -20.46 5.10 27.39
CA SER A 15 -19.10 4.97 27.95
C SER A 15 -17.98 5.31 26.95
N ARG A 16 -18.27 5.40 25.64
CA ARG A 16 -17.28 5.64 24.58
C ARG A 16 -17.00 7.13 24.35
N THR A 17 -16.70 7.87 25.41
CA THR A 17 -16.49 9.34 25.38
C THR A 17 -15.35 9.79 24.47
N THR A 18 -14.38 8.92 24.20
CA THR A 18 -13.23 9.20 23.33
C THR A 18 -13.46 8.81 21.85
N TRP A 19 -14.66 8.34 21.47
CA TRP A 19 -14.99 8.11 20.05
C TRP A 19 -15.19 9.44 19.33
N ARG A 20 -15.00 9.43 18.00
CA ARG A 20 -15.38 10.58 17.17
C ARG A 20 -16.84 10.93 17.39
N SER A 21 -17.12 12.21 17.51
CA SER A 21 -18.44 12.74 17.84
C SER A 21 -19.50 12.30 16.83
N ASN A 22 -19.18 12.26 15.53
CA ASN A 22 -20.09 11.81 14.47
C ASN A 22 -20.53 10.34 14.68
N VAL A 23 -19.59 9.43 14.97
CA VAL A 23 -19.88 8.00 15.20
C VAL A 23 -20.74 7.83 16.44
N ARG A 24 -20.35 8.46 17.56
CA ARG A 24 -21.07 8.32 18.83
C ARG A 24 -22.47 8.93 18.75
N ALA A 25 -22.60 10.15 18.26
CA ALA A 25 -23.89 10.84 18.14
C ALA A 25 -24.84 10.11 17.19
N PHE A 26 -24.35 9.65 16.03
CA PHE A 26 -25.15 8.83 15.11
C PHE A 26 -25.66 7.56 15.79
N SER A 27 -24.79 6.83 16.49
CA SER A 27 -25.13 5.54 17.09
C SER A 27 -26.13 5.67 18.23
N ILE A 28 -25.94 6.67 19.11
CA ILE A 28 -26.88 6.95 20.21
C ILE A 28 -28.23 7.42 19.66
N GLY A 29 -28.24 8.37 18.72
CA GLY A 29 -29.49 8.85 18.11
C GLY A 29 -30.27 7.75 17.38
N PHE A 30 -29.57 6.78 16.80
CA PHE A 30 -30.20 5.62 16.17
C PHE A 30 -30.87 4.69 17.20
N ILE A 31 -30.22 4.48 18.34
CA ILE A 31 -30.79 3.71 19.46
C ILE A 31 -32.00 4.44 20.05
N ASP A 32 -31.91 5.75 20.28
CA ASP A 32 -33.00 6.56 20.83
C ASP A 32 -34.23 6.60 19.92
N SER A 33 -34.06 6.33 18.62
CA SER A 33 -35.15 6.19 17.65
C SER A 33 -35.88 4.83 17.73
N GLY A 34 -35.41 3.91 18.58
CA GLY A 34 -35.93 2.56 18.76
C GLY A 34 -35.36 1.53 17.77
N LEU A 35 -34.64 0.53 18.28
CA LEU A 35 -34.06 -0.52 17.45
C LEU A 35 -35.14 -1.49 16.96
N LYS A 36 -35.19 -1.69 15.64
CA LYS A 36 -36.11 -2.65 15.00
C LYS A 36 -35.43 -3.98 14.73
N ASP A 37 -36.18 -5.06 14.89
CA ASP A 37 -35.73 -6.39 14.50
C ASP A 37 -35.44 -6.48 13.00
N ARG A 38 -34.36 -7.18 12.66
CA ARG A 38 -33.85 -7.33 11.30
C ARG A 38 -33.86 -8.79 10.90
N ALA A 39 -34.32 -9.08 9.68
CA ALA A 39 -34.21 -10.40 9.09
C ALA A 39 -32.75 -10.70 8.72
N ILE A 40 -32.23 -11.83 9.20
CA ILE A 40 -30.84 -12.27 8.97
C ILE A 40 -30.71 -13.39 7.94
N THR A 41 -31.80 -13.74 7.24
CA THR A 41 -31.81 -14.76 6.17
C THR A 41 -32.32 -14.18 4.85
N ARG A 42 -31.96 -14.80 3.72
CA ARG A 42 -32.41 -14.46 2.38
C ARG A 42 -32.64 -15.71 1.52
N ASP A 43 -33.55 -15.58 0.56
CA ASP A 43 -33.85 -16.55 -0.49
C ASP A 43 -32.89 -16.37 -1.65
N ILE A 44 -31.66 -16.86 -1.47
CA ILE A 44 -30.56 -16.81 -2.46
C ILE A 44 -29.78 -18.11 -2.39
N GLU A 45 -29.09 -18.47 -3.46
CA GLU A 45 -28.29 -19.71 -3.52
C GLU A 45 -26.85 -19.50 -3.02
N TRP A 46 -26.26 -18.35 -3.34
CA TRP A 46 -24.89 -18.00 -2.96
C TRP A 46 -24.82 -17.32 -1.59
N GLY A 47 -24.14 -17.95 -0.64
CA GLY A 47 -23.93 -17.41 0.71
C GLY A 47 -23.63 -18.51 1.73
N VAL A 48 -23.57 -18.14 3.01
CA VAL A 48 -23.39 -19.09 4.12
C VAL A 48 -24.71 -19.81 4.42
N SER A 49 -24.70 -21.14 4.44
CA SER A 49 -25.87 -21.96 4.75
C SER A 49 -26.35 -21.75 6.19
N VAL A 50 -27.67 -21.75 6.36
CA VAL A 50 -28.29 -21.68 7.69
C VAL A 50 -28.44 -23.10 8.24
N PRO A 51 -27.85 -23.45 9.39
CA PRO A 51 -27.89 -24.80 9.94
C PRO A 51 -29.20 -25.06 10.70
N GLU A 52 -30.33 -24.84 10.06
CA GLU A 52 -31.67 -25.00 10.65
C GLU A 52 -32.59 -25.76 9.68
N VAL A 53 -33.42 -26.66 10.22
CA VAL A 53 -34.37 -27.46 9.42
C VAL A 53 -35.39 -26.54 8.74
N GLY A 54 -35.63 -26.74 7.45
CA GLY A 54 -36.54 -25.91 6.64
C GLY A 54 -35.90 -24.65 6.05
N TYR A 55 -34.59 -24.45 6.25
CA TYR A 55 -33.81 -23.32 5.71
C TYR A 55 -32.76 -23.77 4.68
N GLU A 56 -32.89 -24.97 4.11
CA GLU A 56 -31.93 -25.57 3.18
C GLU A 56 -31.70 -24.70 1.93
N ASN A 57 -32.75 -24.02 1.46
CA ASN A 57 -32.73 -23.10 0.31
C ASN A 57 -32.53 -21.62 0.70
N LYS A 58 -32.16 -21.34 1.95
CA LYS A 58 -31.89 -20.00 2.46
C LYS A 58 -30.42 -19.84 2.83
N ARG A 59 -29.94 -18.61 2.78
CA ARG A 59 -28.60 -18.23 3.24
C ARG A 59 -28.68 -17.13 4.28
N PHE A 60 -27.65 -17.00 5.11
CA PHE A 60 -27.50 -15.83 5.94
C PHE A 60 -27.40 -14.58 5.07
N TYR A 61 -28.07 -13.51 5.52
CA TYR A 61 -28.01 -12.23 4.87
C TYR A 61 -26.62 -11.61 5.08
N VAL A 62 -26.01 -11.10 4.01
CA VAL A 62 -24.65 -10.54 4.03
C VAL A 62 -24.42 -9.49 5.14
N TRP A 63 -25.42 -8.66 5.45
CA TRP A 63 -25.29 -7.64 6.50
C TRP A 63 -25.24 -8.21 7.92
N PHE A 64 -25.53 -9.51 8.09
CA PHE A 64 -25.32 -10.25 9.32
C PHE A 64 -23.97 -10.99 9.28
N GLU A 65 -23.73 -11.82 8.27
CA GLU A 65 -22.56 -12.70 8.26
C GLU A 65 -21.23 -11.98 7.94
N ALA A 66 -21.25 -10.93 7.10
CA ALA A 66 -20.02 -10.23 6.72
C ALA A 66 -19.31 -9.59 7.93
N LEU A 67 -20.05 -9.23 8.98
CA LEU A 67 -19.51 -8.71 10.24
C LEU A 67 -18.67 -9.75 11.00
N LEU A 68 -18.96 -11.03 10.81
CA LEU A 68 -18.19 -12.14 11.37
C LEU A 68 -16.96 -12.49 10.50
N GLY A 69 -16.89 -11.94 9.28
CA GLY A 69 -15.75 -12.07 8.38
C GLY A 69 -14.42 -11.62 9.01
N TYR A 70 -14.45 -10.64 9.92
CA TYR A 70 -13.25 -10.24 10.67
C TYR A 70 -12.72 -11.38 11.55
N ILE A 71 -13.62 -12.08 12.23
CA ILE A 71 -13.30 -13.16 13.17
C ILE A 71 -12.87 -14.41 12.41
N SER A 72 -13.61 -14.80 11.37
CA SER A 72 -13.26 -15.97 10.56
C SER A 72 -11.92 -15.79 9.84
N ASN A 73 -11.64 -14.60 9.30
CA ASN A 73 -10.31 -14.32 8.73
C ASN A 73 -9.19 -14.39 9.78
N ALA A 74 -9.44 -13.93 11.01
CA ALA A 74 -8.47 -14.06 12.10
C ALA A 74 -8.27 -15.52 12.54
N GLN A 75 -9.31 -16.34 12.48
CA GLN A 75 -9.23 -17.79 12.70
C GLN A 75 -8.35 -18.45 11.65
N GLU A 76 -8.60 -18.19 10.36
CA GLU A 76 -7.77 -18.70 9.26
C GLU A 76 -6.31 -18.25 9.39
N PHE A 77 -6.08 -16.98 9.75
CA PHE A 77 -4.74 -16.50 10.05
C PHE A 77 -4.09 -17.28 11.20
N SER A 78 -4.82 -17.51 12.29
CA SER A 78 -4.34 -18.24 13.47
C SER A 78 -3.93 -19.68 13.11
N ILE A 79 -4.75 -20.37 12.31
CA ILE A 79 -4.46 -21.70 11.78
C ILE A 79 -3.22 -21.67 10.89
N SER A 80 -3.13 -20.71 9.96
CA SER A 80 -1.98 -20.55 9.05
C SER A 80 -0.64 -20.32 9.77
N LYS A 81 -0.69 -19.84 11.02
CA LYS A 81 0.48 -19.62 11.88
C LYS A 81 0.75 -20.75 12.87
N GLY A 82 -0.06 -21.82 12.85
CA GLY A 82 0.02 -22.92 13.83
C GLY A 82 -0.34 -22.48 15.26
N LYS A 83 -1.08 -21.39 15.42
CA LYS A 83 -1.47 -20.81 16.71
C LYS A 83 -3.00 -20.73 16.80
N ASN A 84 -3.66 -21.87 16.84
CA ASN A 84 -5.12 -22.00 16.66
C ASN A 84 -5.98 -21.10 17.57
N ASN A 85 -5.50 -20.74 18.77
CA ASN A 85 -6.23 -19.89 19.73
C ASN A 85 -5.88 -18.40 19.68
N LEU A 86 -4.96 -17.97 18.80
CA LEU A 86 -4.48 -16.59 18.75
C LEU A 86 -5.61 -15.59 18.49
N TRP A 87 -6.53 -15.90 17.56
CA TRP A 87 -7.71 -15.07 17.29
C TRP A 87 -8.58 -14.89 18.54
N LEU A 88 -8.77 -15.96 19.33
CA LEU A 88 -9.63 -15.94 20.50
C LEU A 88 -8.99 -15.09 21.58
N ASP A 89 -7.69 -15.24 21.83
CA ASP A 89 -6.95 -14.38 22.76
C ASP A 89 -7.04 -12.90 22.36
N TYR A 90 -6.90 -12.60 21.06
CA TYR A 90 -7.02 -11.23 20.56
C TYR A 90 -8.43 -10.66 20.77
N TYR A 91 -9.49 -11.36 20.34
CA TYR A 91 -10.86 -10.84 20.45
C TYR A 91 -11.45 -10.91 21.86
N SER A 92 -10.89 -11.72 22.77
CA SER A 92 -11.33 -11.78 24.17
C SER A 92 -10.58 -10.82 25.09
N LYS A 93 -9.34 -10.43 24.77
CA LYS A 93 -8.49 -9.61 25.67
C LYS A 93 -7.98 -8.34 25.01
N GLY A 94 -7.63 -8.41 23.72
CA GLY A 94 -7.02 -7.32 22.97
C GLY A 94 -7.97 -6.14 22.71
N ASP A 95 -7.41 -5.11 22.08
CA ASP A 95 -8.16 -3.96 21.60
C ASP A 95 -8.40 -4.04 20.11
N SER A 96 -9.67 -3.89 19.72
CA SER A 96 -10.09 -4.01 18.32
C SER A 96 -10.54 -2.66 17.77
N PHE A 97 -9.94 -2.27 16.65
CA PHE A 97 -10.19 -1.01 15.95
C PHE A 97 -10.80 -1.31 14.58
N TYR A 98 -11.94 -0.72 14.27
CA TYR A 98 -12.63 -0.92 12.99
C TYR A 98 -12.69 0.40 12.22
N PHE A 99 -12.02 0.47 11.08
CA PHE A 99 -11.99 1.63 10.19
C PHE A 99 -12.94 1.45 9.00
N MET A 100 -13.82 2.43 8.77
CA MET A 100 -14.82 2.37 7.69
C MET A 100 -15.29 3.76 7.24
N GLY A 101 -16.02 3.80 6.12
CA GLY A 101 -16.81 4.98 5.75
C GLY A 101 -18.09 5.07 6.59
N LYS A 102 -18.63 6.29 6.76
CA LYS A 102 -19.78 6.57 7.65
C LYS A 102 -21.02 5.71 7.43
N ASP A 103 -21.26 5.23 6.21
CA ASP A 103 -22.39 4.36 5.89
C ASP A 103 -22.35 3.01 6.64
N ASN A 104 -21.17 2.62 7.11
CA ASN A 104 -20.97 1.37 7.84
C ASN A 104 -21.03 1.51 9.37
N ILE A 105 -21.22 2.74 9.90
CA ILE A 105 -21.23 2.99 11.34
C ILE A 105 -22.26 2.10 12.04
N PHE A 106 -23.52 2.12 11.57
CA PHE A 106 -24.61 1.31 12.15
C PHE A 106 -24.23 -0.17 12.31
N PHE A 107 -23.58 -0.74 11.29
CA PHE A 107 -23.25 -2.17 11.32
C PHE A 107 -22.18 -2.51 12.35
N HIS A 108 -21.27 -1.58 12.66
CA HIS A 108 -20.14 -1.83 13.55
C HIS A 108 -20.33 -1.28 14.97
N SER A 109 -21.18 -0.26 15.14
CA SER A 109 -21.52 0.30 16.44
C SER A 109 -22.82 -0.24 17.02
N ILE A 110 -23.65 -0.94 16.23
CA ILE A 110 -24.92 -1.51 16.70
C ILE A 110 -25.02 -2.99 16.35
N MET A 111 -24.99 -3.37 15.05
CA MET A 111 -25.25 -4.76 14.68
C MET A 111 -24.17 -5.73 15.18
N LEU A 112 -22.89 -5.46 14.90
CA LEU A 112 -21.79 -6.32 15.35
C LEU A 112 -21.78 -6.46 16.88
N PRO A 113 -21.85 -5.37 17.68
CA PRO A 113 -22.01 -5.47 19.12
C PRO A 113 -23.20 -6.33 19.54
N ALA A 114 -24.39 -6.15 18.94
CA ALA A 114 -25.55 -6.99 19.26
C ALA A 114 -25.32 -8.48 18.97
N ILE A 115 -24.61 -8.80 17.88
CA ILE A 115 -24.25 -10.18 17.53
C ILE A 115 -23.30 -10.77 18.59
N LEU A 116 -22.28 -10.00 19.00
CA LEU A 116 -21.31 -10.43 20.01
C LEU A 116 -21.95 -10.61 21.40
N GLU A 117 -22.84 -9.71 21.77
CA GLU A 117 -23.65 -9.82 22.99
C GLU A 117 -24.54 -11.07 22.95
N GLY A 118 -25.22 -11.30 21.82
CA GLY A 118 -26.02 -12.50 21.59
C GLY A 118 -25.22 -13.80 21.61
N TYR A 119 -23.90 -13.73 21.37
CA TYR A 119 -22.97 -14.86 21.50
C TYR A 119 -22.53 -15.12 22.95
N GLY A 120 -23.06 -14.38 23.93
CA GLY A 120 -22.89 -14.63 25.36
C GLY A 120 -21.62 -14.03 25.96
N HIS A 121 -21.24 -12.82 25.52
CA HIS A 121 -20.10 -12.03 26.05
C HIS A 121 -18.74 -12.75 26.06
N ARG A 122 -18.56 -13.74 25.17
CA ARG A 122 -17.30 -14.49 25.04
C ARG A 122 -16.17 -13.65 24.42
N LEU A 123 -16.54 -12.63 23.68
CA LEU A 123 -15.64 -11.74 22.96
C LEU A 123 -15.89 -10.29 23.41
N LYS A 124 -14.84 -9.47 23.44
CA LYS A 124 -14.95 -8.05 23.75
C LYS A 124 -15.70 -7.33 22.62
N LEU A 125 -16.51 -6.36 23.02
CA LEU A 125 -17.09 -5.40 22.08
C LEU A 125 -16.00 -4.49 21.50
N PRO A 126 -16.24 -3.90 20.31
CA PRO A 126 -15.27 -3.01 19.66
C PRO A 126 -14.66 -1.94 20.59
N THR A 127 -13.34 -1.92 20.73
CA THR A 127 -12.66 -0.84 21.47
C THR A 127 -12.88 0.52 20.78
N ARG A 128 -12.73 0.56 19.45
CA ARG A 128 -12.95 1.73 18.60
C ARG A 128 -13.71 1.36 17.32
N VAL A 129 -14.74 2.14 16.99
CA VAL A 129 -15.32 2.21 15.64
C VAL A 129 -15.02 3.60 15.09
N ILE A 130 -14.39 3.63 13.91
CA ILE A 130 -13.94 4.84 13.24
C ILE A 130 -14.69 4.97 11.93
N GLY A 131 -15.59 5.95 11.86
CA GLY A 131 -16.29 6.34 10.64
C GLY A 131 -15.67 7.60 10.04
N ASN A 132 -15.15 7.49 8.82
CA ASN A 132 -14.71 8.63 8.03
C ASN A 132 -15.85 9.15 7.13
N GLU A 133 -15.86 10.46 6.94
CA GLU A 133 -16.72 11.14 5.98
C GLU A 133 -16.29 10.83 4.54
N TYR A 134 -16.98 11.37 3.53
CA TYR A 134 -16.68 11.00 2.15
C TYR A 134 -15.46 11.75 1.60
N LEU A 135 -14.61 11.01 0.88
CA LEU A 135 -13.73 11.60 -0.12
C LEU A 135 -14.53 11.85 -1.40
N ARG A 136 -14.46 13.07 -1.92
CA ARG A 136 -15.13 13.54 -3.14
C ARG A 136 -14.12 13.87 -4.23
N PHE A 137 -14.63 14.12 -5.43
CA PHE A 137 -13.84 14.59 -6.57
C PHE A 137 -14.59 15.71 -7.27
N ALA A 138 -14.04 16.92 -7.27
CA ALA A 138 -14.68 18.12 -7.79
C ALA A 138 -16.11 18.32 -7.22
N GLY A 139 -16.27 18.10 -5.92
CA GLY A 139 -17.52 18.19 -5.17
C GLY A 139 -18.48 17.01 -5.36
N LYS A 140 -18.17 16.07 -6.27
CA LYS A 140 -19.04 14.95 -6.65
C LYS A 140 -18.59 13.64 -5.99
N LYS A 141 -19.54 12.71 -5.86
CA LYS A 141 -19.24 11.32 -5.48
C LYS A 141 -18.47 10.64 -6.62
N PHE A 142 -17.47 9.83 -6.28
CA PHE A 142 -16.77 8.97 -7.24
C PHE A 142 -17.76 8.10 -8.00
N SER A 143 -17.57 7.97 -9.32
CA SER A 143 -18.46 7.18 -10.16
C SER A 143 -17.69 6.66 -11.37
N LYS A 144 -17.43 5.35 -11.37
CA LYS A 144 -16.76 4.67 -12.49
C LYS A 144 -17.56 4.81 -13.80
N SER A 145 -18.87 4.61 -13.75
CA SER A 145 -19.73 4.70 -14.94
C SER A 145 -19.82 6.12 -15.52
N LYS A 146 -19.64 7.16 -14.70
CA LYS A 146 -19.64 8.57 -15.15
C LYS A 146 -18.24 9.15 -15.34
N GLY A 147 -17.18 8.35 -15.17
CA GLY A 147 -15.78 8.82 -15.27
C GLY A 147 -15.39 9.88 -14.21
N ILE A 148 -16.08 9.91 -13.07
CA ILE A 148 -15.86 10.89 -12.00
C ILE A 148 -14.84 10.34 -11.01
N GLY A 149 -13.69 11.01 -10.94
CA GLY A 149 -12.56 10.62 -10.11
C GLY A 149 -11.65 9.57 -10.77
N TYR A 150 -10.60 9.20 -10.04
CA TYR A 150 -9.68 8.14 -10.41
C TYR A 150 -9.90 6.93 -9.50
N ASN A 151 -9.84 5.73 -10.06
CA ASN A 151 -9.60 4.54 -9.26
C ASN A 151 -8.11 4.43 -8.88
N VAL A 152 -7.77 3.53 -7.95
CA VAL A 152 -6.39 3.41 -7.42
C VAL A 152 -5.38 3.08 -8.52
N ASN A 153 -5.73 2.20 -9.46
CA ASN A 153 -4.82 1.85 -10.54
C ASN A 153 -4.61 3.03 -11.49
N GLU A 154 -5.67 3.74 -11.85
CA GLU A 154 -5.60 4.92 -12.74
C GLU A 154 -4.69 6.01 -12.16
N ILE A 155 -4.81 6.33 -10.87
CA ILE A 155 -3.98 7.38 -10.25
C ILE A 155 -2.53 6.93 -10.06
N LEU A 156 -2.27 5.63 -9.81
CA LEU A 156 -0.92 5.09 -9.69
C LEU A 156 -0.14 5.03 -11.01
N GLN A 157 -0.79 5.33 -12.14
CA GLN A 157 -0.11 5.56 -13.41
C GLN A 157 0.41 6.99 -13.58
N LEU A 158 -0.03 7.90 -12.71
CA LEU A 158 0.32 9.31 -12.74
C LEU A 158 1.22 9.72 -11.57
N VAL A 159 1.20 8.97 -10.48
CA VAL A 159 2.01 9.24 -9.29
C VAL A 159 2.44 7.95 -8.61
N ASP A 160 3.53 8.00 -7.84
CA ASP A 160 3.96 6.88 -7.04
C ASP A 160 3.05 6.65 -5.80
N LYS A 161 3.11 5.43 -5.25
CA LYS A 161 2.29 4.99 -4.10
C LYS A 161 2.49 5.86 -2.85
N ASP A 162 3.68 6.37 -2.62
CA ASP A 162 4.01 7.14 -1.42
C ASP A 162 3.44 8.56 -1.53
N SER A 163 3.51 9.17 -2.72
CA SER A 163 2.83 10.44 -3.04
C SER A 163 1.32 10.36 -2.84
N LEU A 164 0.67 9.31 -3.36
CA LEU A 164 -0.76 9.10 -3.17
C LEU A 164 -1.12 8.91 -1.68
N ARG A 165 -0.37 8.06 -0.96
CA ARG A 165 -0.60 7.82 0.48
C ARG A 165 -0.47 9.09 1.30
N TYR A 166 0.57 9.88 1.03
CA TYR A 166 0.80 11.15 1.71
C TYR A 166 -0.38 12.10 1.52
N TYR A 167 -0.76 12.35 0.27
CA TYR A 167 -1.83 13.30 -0.02
C TYR A 167 -3.17 12.87 0.58
N ILE A 168 -3.59 11.61 0.35
CA ILE A 168 -4.85 11.09 0.92
C ILE A 168 -4.87 11.18 2.45
N SER A 169 -3.73 10.90 3.10
CA SER A 169 -3.63 11.04 4.56
C SER A 169 -3.71 12.50 5.01
N SER A 170 -3.15 13.44 4.24
CA SER A 170 -3.19 14.88 4.52
C SER A 170 -4.58 15.49 4.37
N ILE A 171 -5.46 14.87 3.58
CA ILE A 171 -6.85 15.29 3.36
C ILE A 171 -7.85 14.24 3.86
N LEU A 172 -7.45 13.42 4.84
CA LEU A 172 -8.31 12.35 5.32
C LEU A 172 -9.64 12.93 5.86
N PRO A 173 -10.81 12.45 5.39
CA PRO A 173 -12.10 13.02 5.75
C PRO A 173 -12.52 12.57 7.17
N GLU A 174 -11.85 13.10 8.19
CA GLU A 174 -12.03 12.68 9.59
C GLU A 174 -13.26 13.31 10.24
N SER A 175 -13.50 14.59 9.97
CA SER A 175 -14.55 15.41 10.59
C SER A 175 -15.60 15.91 9.60
N SER A 176 -15.23 16.02 8.33
CA SER A 176 -16.05 16.52 7.23
C SER A 176 -15.62 15.85 5.94
N ASP A 177 -16.50 15.88 4.93
CA ASP A 177 -16.12 15.48 3.58
C ASP A 177 -14.85 16.24 3.13
N SER A 178 -14.02 15.59 2.33
CA SER A 178 -12.82 16.18 1.72
C SER A 178 -12.86 15.97 0.22
N ASP A 179 -12.25 16.86 -0.55
CA ASP A 179 -12.23 16.77 -2.01
C ASP A 179 -10.82 16.46 -2.52
N PHE A 180 -10.71 15.50 -3.43
CA PHE A 180 -9.45 15.13 -4.06
C PHE A 180 -9.17 16.07 -5.24
N SER A 181 -7.97 16.64 -5.25
CA SER A 181 -7.43 17.42 -6.37
C SER A 181 -6.03 16.93 -6.75
N LEU A 182 -5.86 16.52 -8.01
CA LEU A 182 -4.55 16.14 -8.55
C LEU A 182 -3.56 17.31 -8.48
N HIS A 183 -4.03 18.52 -8.75
CA HIS A 183 -3.20 19.72 -8.69
C HIS A 183 -2.71 20.01 -7.26
N GLU A 184 -3.59 19.90 -6.27
CA GLU A 184 -3.19 20.07 -4.86
C GLU A 184 -2.27 18.94 -4.38
N MET A 185 -2.50 17.70 -4.84
CA MET A 185 -1.61 16.58 -4.56
C MET A 185 -0.19 16.89 -5.02
N ILE A 186 -0.04 17.32 -6.27
CA ILE A 186 1.26 17.70 -6.84
C ILE A 186 1.89 18.83 -6.02
N GLY A 187 1.12 19.88 -5.70
CA GLY A 187 1.59 20.99 -4.88
C GLY A 187 2.09 20.56 -3.50
N LYS A 188 1.31 19.73 -2.79
CA LYS A 188 1.68 19.23 -1.46
C LYS A 188 2.87 18.28 -1.50
N VAL A 189 2.89 17.31 -2.42
CA VAL A 189 4.02 16.37 -2.54
C VAL A 189 5.31 17.13 -2.87
N ASN A 190 5.27 18.03 -3.86
CA ASN A 190 6.45 18.81 -4.24
C ASN A 190 6.90 19.74 -3.11
N GLY A 191 5.96 20.49 -2.52
CA GLY A 191 6.27 21.48 -1.51
C GLY A 191 6.63 20.91 -0.14
N GLU A 192 6.09 19.76 0.25
CA GLU A 192 6.22 19.20 1.60
C GLU A 192 7.15 17.98 1.64
N LEU A 193 6.99 17.03 0.71
CA LEU A 193 7.88 15.87 0.66
C LEU A 193 9.20 16.19 -0.03
N ALA A 194 9.19 16.78 -1.23
CA ALA A 194 10.44 17.03 -1.96
C ALA A 194 11.19 18.26 -1.43
N ASP A 195 10.54 19.43 -1.38
CA ASP A 195 11.19 20.71 -1.12
C ASP A 195 11.50 20.98 0.37
N LYS A 196 10.78 20.35 1.30
CA LYS A 196 11.01 20.50 2.74
C LYS A 196 11.73 19.28 3.32
N TYR A 197 11.07 18.13 3.38
CA TYR A 197 11.63 16.94 4.03
C TYR A 197 12.79 16.34 3.25
N GLY A 198 12.60 16.12 1.95
CA GLY A 198 13.61 15.59 1.05
C GLY A 198 14.82 16.51 0.96
N ASN A 199 14.59 17.81 0.78
CA ASN A 199 15.67 18.81 0.78
C ASN A 199 16.44 18.84 2.10
N TYR A 200 15.77 18.74 3.26
CA TYR A 200 16.44 18.67 4.55
C TYR A 200 17.43 17.50 4.63
N ALA A 201 16.95 16.29 4.31
CA ALA A 201 17.78 15.10 4.25
C ALA A 201 18.93 15.29 3.25
N ASN A 202 18.64 15.72 2.02
CA ASN A 202 19.65 15.90 0.98
C ASN A 202 20.78 16.83 1.45
N ARG A 203 20.44 17.97 2.05
CA ARG A 203 21.41 18.99 2.45
C ARG A 203 22.37 18.47 3.51
N ILE A 204 21.89 17.73 4.50
CA ILE A 204 22.74 17.14 5.53
C ILE A 204 23.64 16.07 4.92
N LEU A 205 23.05 15.11 4.21
CA LEU A 205 23.77 13.95 3.69
C LEU A 205 24.80 14.36 2.63
N SER A 206 24.40 15.20 1.67
CA SER A 206 25.31 15.74 0.66
C SER A 206 26.45 16.53 1.29
N PHE A 207 26.20 17.26 2.37
CA PHE A 207 27.25 18.02 3.05
C PHE A 207 28.27 17.09 3.72
N CYS A 208 27.80 16.06 4.44
CA CYS A 208 28.67 15.06 5.07
C CYS A 208 29.58 14.39 4.05
N ILE A 209 29.02 13.96 2.90
CA ILE A 209 29.76 13.31 1.82
C ILE A 209 30.76 14.27 1.18
N LYS A 210 30.31 15.44 0.73
CA LYS A 210 31.16 16.41 -0.01
C LYS A 210 32.28 17.00 0.83
N LYS A 211 32.12 17.05 2.15
CA LYS A 211 33.11 17.61 3.10
C LYS A 211 33.88 16.52 3.86
N GLU A 212 33.61 15.26 3.55
CA GLU A 212 34.23 14.09 4.17
C GLU A 212 34.24 14.23 5.71
N ILE A 213 33.09 14.62 6.26
CA ILE A 213 32.93 14.84 7.69
C ILE A 213 31.95 13.80 8.26
N SER A 214 32.43 13.08 9.27
CA SER A 214 31.61 12.14 10.04
C SER A 214 30.88 12.90 11.14
N PRO A 215 29.54 12.81 11.20
CA PRO A 215 28.76 13.37 12.30
C PRO A 215 28.95 12.55 13.57
N GLU A 216 29.43 13.20 14.63
CA GLU A 216 29.72 12.58 15.93
C GLU A 216 29.13 13.39 17.06
N ASP A 217 28.77 12.70 18.13
CA ASP A 217 28.37 13.32 19.39
C ASP A 217 29.57 13.40 20.33
N ASP A 218 29.95 14.61 20.73
CA ASP A 218 30.99 14.86 21.72
C ASP A 218 30.44 15.23 23.11
N GLY A 219 29.12 15.10 23.29
CA GLY A 219 28.41 15.38 24.55
C GLY A 219 28.24 16.86 24.88
N ILE A 220 28.84 17.77 24.10
CA ILE A 220 28.68 19.21 24.28
C ILE A 220 27.35 19.63 23.66
N ARG A 221 26.65 20.59 24.25
CA ARG A 221 25.44 21.20 23.67
C ARG A 221 25.47 22.69 23.95
N ASP A 222 25.20 23.50 22.93
CA ASP A 222 24.83 24.89 23.16
C ASP A 222 23.33 25.02 23.45
N GLU A 223 22.89 26.26 23.70
CA GLU A 223 21.48 26.55 23.98
C GLU A 223 20.57 26.15 22.81
N GLU A 224 21.02 26.35 21.57
CA GLU A 224 20.23 26.02 20.38
C GLU A 224 20.10 24.50 20.20
N ASP A 225 21.17 23.76 20.47
CA ASP A 225 21.20 22.30 20.44
C ASP A 225 20.23 21.71 21.46
N THR A 226 20.28 22.24 22.69
CA THR A 226 19.40 21.82 23.79
C THR A 226 17.94 22.12 23.44
N ASN A 227 17.67 23.33 22.93
CA ASN A 227 16.33 23.72 22.51
C ASN A 227 15.81 22.87 21.35
N ALA A 228 16.67 22.48 20.40
CA ALA A 228 16.27 21.62 19.29
C ALA A 228 15.88 20.22 19.74
N MET A 229 16.63 19.64 20.69
CA MET A 229 16.31 18.32 21.24
C MET A 229 15.04 18.35 22.09
N ASN A 230 14.87 19.35 22.95
CA ASN A 230 13.62 19.53 23.72
C ASN A 230 12.42 19.70 22.78
N ARG A 231 12.56 20.52 21.73
CA ARG A 231 11.49 20.78 20.77
C ARG A 231 11.06 19.52 20.03
N VAL A 232 11.99 18.67 19.60
CA VAL A 232 11.64 17.46 18.87
C VAL A 232 10.98 16.42 19.78
N GLU A 233 11.38 16.32 21.04
CA GLU A 233 10.73 15.43 22.01
C GLU A 233 9.29 15.86 22.33
N GLU A 234 9.07 17.16 22.55
CA GLU A 234 7.73 17.73 22.73
C GLU A 234 6.86 17.52 21.48
N SER A 235 7.41 17.79 20.30
CA SER A 235 6.72 17.59 19.02
C SER A 235 6.36 16.12 18.81
N PHE A 236 7.28 15.21 19.12
CA PHE A 236 7.04 13.78 18.99
C PHE A 236 6.01 13.26 19.99
N LYS A 237 5.99 13.80 21.22
CA LYS A 237 4.93 13.51 22.20
C LYS A 237 3.56 13.94 21.67
N LEU A 238 3.43 15.18 21.19
CA LEU A 238 2.18 15.69 20.62
C LEU A 238 1.75 14.90 19.38
N TYR A 239 2.69 14.50 18.53
CA TYR A 239 2.43 13.61 17.40
C TYR A 239 1.84 12.27 17.86
N ARG A 240 2.43 11.63 18.90
CA ARG A 240 1.91 10.37 19.46
C ARG A 240 0.50 10.53 20.01
N GLU A 241 0.24 11.60 20.77
CA GLU A 241 -1.10 11.89 21.31
C GLU A 241 -2.16 12.01 20.20
N ASN A 242 -1.80 12.66 19.08
CA ASN A 242 -2.69 12.75 17.92
C ASN A 242 -2.88 11.39 17.22
N MET A 243 -1.82 10.58 17.09
CA MET A 243 -1.90 9.23 16.52
C MET A 243 -2.78 8.31 17.37
N ASP A 244 -2.61 8.32 18.68
CA ASP A 244 -3.39 7.52 19.63
C ASP A 244 -4.88 7.95 19.65
N SER A 245 -5.12 9.25 19.44
CA SER A 245 -6.47 9.80 19.29
C SER A 245 -7.07 9.61 17.89
N LEU A 246 -6.32 9.00 16.95
CA LEU A 246 -6.74 8.77 15.56
C LEU A 246 -7.05 10.06 14.78
N GLU A 247 -6.30 11.13 15.10
CA GLU A 247 -6.30 12.46 14.49
C GLU A 247 -5.09 12.59 13.54
N PHE A 248 -5.09 11.78 12.48
CA PHE A 248 -3.96 11.60 11.58
C PHE A 248 -3.56 12.88 10.85
N ARG A 249 -4.53 13.75 10.50
CA ARG A 249 -4.22 15.05 9.88
C ARG A 249 -3.45 15.97 10.82
N LYS A 250 -3.80 15.98 12.12
CA LYS A 250 -3.06 16.76 13.13
C LYS A 250 -1.66 16.20 13.35
N ALA A 251 -1.53 14.88 13.39
CA ALA A 251 -0.22 14.22 13.46
C ALA A 251 0.68 14.59 12.26
N LEU A 252 0.15 14.57 11.02
CA LEU A 252 0.89 15.01 9.83
C LEU A 252 1.24 16.51 9.87
N SER A 253 0.35 17.36 10.39
CA SER A 253 0.65 18.77 10.57
C SER A 253 1.81 18.98 11.55
N GLU A 254 1.86 18.22 12.66
CA GLU A 254 2.95 18.31 13.62
C GLU A 254 4.27 17.80 13.03
N TRP A 255 4.23 16.73 12.24
CA TRP A 255 5.38 16.27 11.46
C TRP A 255 5.92 17.36 10.53
N LEU A 256 5.05 18.03 9.77
CA LEU A 256 5.46 19.08 8.84
C LEU A 256 6.08 20.28 9.58
N ASN A 257 5.49 20.67 10.72
CA ASN A 257 6.06 21.69 11.60
C ASN A 257 7.47 21.30 12.06
N MET A 258 7.67 20.04 12.43
CA MET A 258 8.97 19.53 12.86
C MET A 258 10.00 19.52 11.72
N VAL A 259 9.60 19.17 10.49
CA VAL A 259 10.47 19.28 9.30
C VAL A 259 10.89 20.73 9.05
N SER A 260 9.94 21.67 9.14
CA SER A 260 10.23 23.10 8.98
C SER A 260 11.18 23.62 10.06
N TYR A 261 10.97 23.23 11.32
CA TYR A 261 11.87 23.56 12.42
C TYR A 261 13.28 22.99 12.19
N SER A 262 13.38 21.72 11.78
CA SER A 262 14.65 21.04 11.55
C SER A 262 15.47 21.71 10.44
N ASN A 263 14.80 22.15 9.36
CA ASN A 263 15.41 22.98 8.31
C ASN A 263 15.96 24.30 8.87
N ALA A 264 15.20 24.98 9.74
CA ALA A 264 15.61 26.24 10.35
C ALA A 264 16.83 26.05 11.26
N TYR A 265 16.85 24.99 12.09
CA TYR A 265 17.99 24.63 12.92
C TYR A 265 19.26 24.39 12.08
N PHE A 266 19.18 23.59 11.01
CA PHE A 266 20.33 23.34 10.13
C PHE A 266 20.83 24.62 9.44
N ASN A 267 19.92 25.50 9.03
CA ASN A 267 20.29 26.80 8.47
C ASN A 267 21.03 27.67 9.49
N LYS A 268 20.50 27.78 10.70
CA LYS A 268 21.08 28.59 11.78
C LYS A 268 22.42 28.05 12.27
N SER A 269 22.61 26.72 12.20
CA SER A 269 23.86 26.05 12.57
C SER A 269 25.03 26.36 11.62
N GLU A 270 24.76 26.90 10.42
CA GLU A 270 25.74 27.30 9.42
C GLU A 270 26.94 26.33 9.25
N PRO A 271 26.72 25.02 9.00
CA PRO A 271 27.80 24.03 8.93
C PRO A 271 28.85 24.36 7.86
N TRP A 272 28.46 25.07 6.80
CA TRP A 272 29.36 25.55 5.74
C TRP A 272 30.38 26.60 6.22
N LYS A 273 30.12 27.31 7.31
CA LYS A 273 31.10 28.18 7.98
C LYS A 273 31.91 27.38 8.99
N LEU A 274 31.21 26.63 9.86
CA LEU A 274 31.84 25.85 10.94
C LEU A 274 32.89 24.88 10.43
N ILE A 275 32.72 24.28 9.25
CA ILE A 275 33.70 23.34 8.69
C ILE A 275 35.12 23.90 8.58
N GLY A 276 35.26 25.23 8.39
CA GLY A 276 36.55 25.92 8.30
C GLY A 276 37.03 26.53 9.62
N THR A 277 36.14 26.78 10.58
CA THR A 277 36.46 27.47 11.84
C THR A 277 36.49 26.55 13.05
N ASP A 278 35.55 25.62 13.15
CA ASP A 278 35.45 24.62 14.21
C ASP A 278 34.82 23.32 13.67
N ARG A 279 35.69 22.41 13.23
CA ARG A 279 35.29 21.13 12.64
C ARG A 279 34.54 20.24 13.64
N LYS A 280 34.85 20.33 14.95
CA LYS A 280 34.17 19.53 15.98
C LYS A 280 32.75 20.03 16.20
N ALA A 281 32.56 21.36 16.32
CA ALA A 281 31.23 21.94 16.36
C ALA A 281 30.42 21.63 15.08
N CYS A 282 31.05 21.68 13.91
CA CYS A 282 30.42 21.27 12.65
C CYS A 282 29.91 19.82 12.71
N SER A 283 30.76 18.88 13.14
CA SER A 283 30.42 17.46 13.29
C SER A 283 29.23 17.26 14.23
N ARG A 284 29.24 17.93 15.39
CA ARG A 284 28.13 17.90 16.36
C ARG A 284 26.82 18.44 15.79
N LYS A 285 26.84 19.61 15.12
CA LYS A 285 25.63 20.19 14.50
C LYS A 285 25.04 19.29 13.41
N LEU A 286 25.89 18.59 12.66
CA LEU A 286 25.46 17.57 11.70
C LEU A 286 24.87 16.35 12.41
N TYR A 287 25.46 15.91 13.51
CA TYR A 287 24.94 14.79 14.31
C TYR A 287 23.53 15.10 14.83
N LEU A 288 23.32 16.28 15.40
CA LEU A 288 22.02 16.71 15.89
C LEU A 288 21.01 16.90 14.75
N SER A 289 21.45 17.39 13.59
CA SER A 289 20.60 17.45 12.40
C SER A 289 20.14 16.05 11.94
N LEU A 290 21.01 15.03 12.04
CA LEU A 290 20.62 13.65 11.77
C LEU A 290 19.69 13.08 12.85
N ARG A 291 19.84 13.48 14.11
CA ARG A 291 18.88 13.12 15.18
C ARG A 291 17.50 13.69 14.90
N LEU A 292 17.40 14.95 14.49
CA LEU A 292 16.12 15.54 14.06
C LEU A 292 15.56 14.81 12.83
N LEU A 293 16.42 14.43 11.88
CA LEU A 293 16.02 13.65 10.70
C LEU A 293 15.45 12.27 11.08
N ASP A 294 15.98 11.60 12.11
CA ASP A 294 15.42 10.34 12.62
C ASP A 294 13.96 10.52 13.02
N TYR A 295 13.66 11.53 13.85
CA TYR A 295 12.29 11.82 14.28
C TYR A 295 11.39 12.13 13.09
N CYS A 296 11.81 13.00 12.18
CA CYS A 296 11.04 13.31 10.97
C CYS A 296 10.79 12.06 10.11
N THR A 297 11.77 11.15 10.00
CA THR A 297 11.65 9.90 9.24
C THR A 297 10.65 8.95 9.90
N LEU A 298 10.75 8.79 11.23
CA LEU A 298 9.91 7.88 12.01
C LEU A 298 8.45 8.35 12.09
N MET A 299 8.23 9.66 12.26
CA MET A 299 6.90 10.28 12.24
C MET A 299 6.20 10.14 10.88
N LEU A 300 6.95 10.15 9.78
CA LEU A 300 6.36 9.99 8.43
C LEU A 300 6.17 8.52 8.02
N ASN A 301 6.91 7.59 8.61
CA ASN A 301 6.94 6.19 8.19
C ASN A 301 5.55 5.50 8.11
N PRO A 302 4.61 5.71 9.06
CA PRO A 302 3.25 5.14 8.93
C PRO A 302 2.50 5.60 7.67
N PHE A 303 2.82 6.78 7.15
CA PHE A 303 2.18 7.40 6.00
C PHE A 303 2.91 7.07 4.70
N VAL A 304 4.25 7.13 4.71
CA VAL A 304 5.10 7.04 3.52
C VAL A 304 6.24 6.03 3.73
N PRO A 305 5.92 4.73 3.90
CA PRO A 305 6.87 3.74 4.40
C PRO A 305 8.02 3.45 3.44
N SER A 306 7.79 3.51 2.12
CA SER A 306 8.84 3.12 1.17
C SER A 306 9.90 4.22 1.05
N GLY A 307 9.50 5.49 1.00
CA GLY A 307 10.36 6.65 0.92
C GLY A 307 11.16 6.88 2.20
N THR A 308 10.53 6.70 3.35
CA THR A 308 11.21 6.79 4.65
C THR A 308 12.22 5.66 4.86
N ALA A 309 11.89 4.41 4.50
CA ALA A 309 12.85 3.31 4.55
C ALA A 309 14.07 3.52 3.63
N ARG A 310 13.85 4.07 2.43
CA ARG A 310 14.94 4.45 1.51
C ARG A 310 15.84 5.51 2.13
N ILE A 311 15.27 6.62 2.64
CA ILE A 311 16.03 7.69 3.30
C ILE A 311 16.80 7.16 4.51
N TRP A 312 16.15 6.37 5.36
CA TRP A 312 16.77 5.77 6.56
C TRP A 312 18.07 5.02 6.23
N THR A 313 18.06 4.21 5.16
CA THR A 313 19.22 3.42 4.75
C THR A 313 20.43 4.30 4.38
N LEU A 314 20.20 5.52 3.87
CA LEU A 314 21.27 6.43 3.41
C LEU A 314 22.19 6.91 4.54
N TYR A 315 21.71 6.98 5.78
CA TYR A 315 22.45 7.54 6.91
C TYR A 315 22.56 6.64 8.13
N GLN A 316 21.75 5.58 8.19
CA GLN A 316 21.82 4.57 9.24
C GLN A 316 22.49 3.27 8.76
N ASN A 317 22.62 3.08 7.44
CA ASN A 317 23.14 1.85 6.82
C ASN A 317 22.45 0.57 7.33
N THR A 318 21.18 0.69 7.71
CA THR A 318 20.34 -0.40 8.24
C THR A 318 18.93 -0.29 7.66
N HIS A 319 18.18 -1.38 7.71
CA HIS A 319 16.75 -1.33 7.41
C HIS A 319 15.98 -0.70 8.56
N LEU A 320 14.94 0.08 8.23
CA LEU A 320 14.03 0.66 9.21
C LEU A 320 13.19 -0.46 9.86
N LYS A 321 13.67 -0.99 10.99
CA LYS A 321 13.05 -2.10 11.72
C LYS A 321 13.30 -1.94 13.22
N GLY A 322 12.24 -2.12 14.01
CA GLY A 322 12.27 -1.95 15.47
C GLY A 322 11.09 -1.11 15.93
N THR A 323 10.98 -0.92 17.24
CA THR A 323 10.03 0.04 17.81
C THR A 323 10.55 1.46 17.66
N VAL A 324 9.65 2.45 17.63
CA VAL A 324 10.09 3.85 17.52
C VAL A 324 10.99 4.23 18.71
N ASP A 325 10.68 3.75 19.92
CA ASP A 325 11.47 4.03 21.12
C ASP A 325 12.88 3.41 21.06
N GLU A 326 13.03 2.22 20.46
CA GLU A 326 14.35 1.64 20.17
C GLU A 326 15.15 2.49 19.17
N LEU A 327 14.44 3.03 18.17
CA LEU A 327 15.03 3.75 17.06
C LEU A 327 15.34 5.22 17.36
N ILE A 328 14.95 5.80 18.51
CA ILE A 328 15.26 7.22 18.86
C ILE A 328 16.29 7.40 19.97
N ARG A 329 16.86 6.29 20.49
CA ARG A 329 17.83 6.29 21.60
C ARG A 329 19.03 7.22 21.37
N GLU A 330 19.61 7.69 22.47
CA GLU A 330 20.61 8.76 22.45
C GLU A 330 21.99 8.35 21.90
N ASP A 331 22.39 7.08 22.01
CA ASP A 331 23.70 6.61 21.55
C ASP A 331 23.68 6.10 20.10
N LYS A 332 23.47 7.02 19.15
CA LYS A 332 23.54 6.69 17.72
C LYS A 332 24.92 6.93 17.11
N LYS A 333 25.26 6.07 16.14
CA LYS A 333 26.38 6.28 15.23
C LYS A 333 25.84 6.31 13.81
N TYR A 334 26.01 7.44 13.14
CA TYR A 334 25.54 7.61 11.78
C TYR A 334 26.60 7.17 10.77
N GLN A 335 26.14 6.53 9.71
CA GLN A 335 26.95 6.13 8.56
C GLN A 335 26.29 6.68 7.31
N VAL A 336 26.69 7.89 6.93
CA VAL A 336 26.21 8.53 5.71
C VAL A 336 26.90 7.88 4.51
N THR A 337 26.14 7.15 3.70
CA THR A 337 26.65 6.37 2.56
C THR A 337 26.30 7.00 1.21
N ASN A 338 25.18 7.71 1.12
CA ASN A 338 24.70 8.36 -0.09
C ASN A 338 23.76 9.54 0.27
N ALA A 339 23.46 10.41 -0.70
CA ALA A 339 22.56 11.56 -0.55
C ALA A 339 21.43 11.60 -1.58
N GLU A 340 21.29 10.58 -2.43
CA GLU A 340 20.21 10.51 -3.42
C GLU A 340 18.84 10.37 -2.73
N ILE A 341 18.06 11.45 -2.74
CA ILE A 341 16.76 11.51 -2.06
C ILE A 341 15.65 10.97 -2.97
N PRO A 342 14.76 10.10 -2.44
CA PRO A 342 13.83 9.37 -3.28
C PRO A 342 12.52 10.09 -3.61
N PHE A 343 12.31 11.32 -3.15
CA PHE A 343 11.11 12.10 -3.47
C PHE A 343 11.36 12.97 -4.69
N LYS A 344 10.91 12.48 -5.84
CA LYS A 344 10.94 13.25 -7.09
C LYS A 344 9.76 14.20 -7.12
N LYS A 345 9.97 15.37 -7.71
CA LYS A 345 8.86 16.29 -7.98
C LYS A 345 7.95 15.66 -9.02
N LEU A 346 6.65 15.76 -8.77
CA LEU A 346 5.59 15.41 -9.69
C LEU A 346 5.38 16.56 -10.68
N GLU A 347 5.07 16.23 -11.93
CA GLU A 347 4.78 17.21 -12.97
C GLU A 347 3.26 17.42 -13.17
N THR A 348 2.85 18.63 -13.57
CA THR A 348 1.43 19.01 -13.73
C THR A 348 0.72 18.40 -14.93
N HIS A 349 1.46 17.81 -15.87
CA HIS A 349 0.96 17.23 -17.12
C HIS A 349 1.56 15.86 -17.39
N GLU A 350 1.56 14.97 -16.40
CA GLU A 350 1.88 13.58 -16.70
C GLU A 350 0.70 12.95 -17.44
N GLU A 351 0.89 12.71 -18.74
CA GLU A 351 0.10 11.72 -19.45
C GLU A 351 0.49 10.33 -18.94
N PRO A 352 -0.46 9.40 -18.82
CA PRO A 352 -0.17 8.02 -18.43
C PRO A 352 0.78 7.40 -19.47
N LYS A 353 1.86 6.79 -18.98
CA LYS A 353 2.90 6.17 -19.82
C LYS A 353 2.90 4.65 -19.65
N ASN A 354 3.38 3.95 -20.67
CA ASN A 354 3.64 2.52 -20.56
C ASN A 354 5.01 2.27 -19.93
N GLY A 355 5.04 1.93 -18.64
CA GLY A 355 6.24 1.49 -17.95
C GLY A 355 6.52 -0.01 -18.06
N LEU A 356 5.75 -0.79 -18.83
CA LEU A 356 6.00 -2.22 -19.04
C LEU A 356 6.78 -2.45 -20.33
N ASN A 357 7.95 -3.07 -20.20
CA ASN A 357 8.70 -3.56 -21.33
C ASN A 357 8.27 -4.99 -21.65
N LEU A 358 7.29 -5.11 -22.54
CA LEU A 358 6.79 -6.39 -23.01
C LEU A 358 7.48 -6.78 -24.31
N ILE A 359 7.99 -8.01 -24.40
CA ILE A 359 8.76 -8.49 -25.54
C ILE A 359 8.40 -9.93 -25.89
N VAL A 360 8.42 -10.25 -27.18
CA VAL A 360 8.26 -11.62 -27.65
C VAL A 360 9.55 -12.39 -27.36
N GLY A 361 9.46 -13.40 -26.49
CA GLY A 361 10.55 -14.33 -26.19
C GLY A 361 10.33 -15.69 -26.83
N LYS A 362 11.40 -16.45 -27.04
CA LYS A 362 11.36 -17.86 -27.44
C LYS A 362 11.99 -18.75 -26.38
N VAL A 363 11.26 -19.76 -25.95
CA VAL A 363 11.77 -20.74 -24.98
C VAL A 363 12.79 -21.65 -25.67
N MET A 364 14.03 -21.64 -25.16
CA MET A 364 15.17 -22.38 -25.70
C MET A 364 15.45 -23.65 -24.91
N GLU A 365 15.24 -23.61 -23.59
CA GLU A 365 15.42 -24.76 -22.70
C GLU A 365 14.35 -24.73 -21.60
N VAL A 366 13.91 -25.92 -21.18
CA VAL A 366 12.94 -26.10 -20.09
C VAL A 366 13.45 -27.19 -19.18
N SER A 367 13.49 -26.92 -17.87
CA SER A 367 13.83 -27.93 -16.87
C SER A 367 12.96 -27.79 -15.62
N ASN A 368 12.86 -28.87 -14.84
CA ASN A 368 12.19 -28.85 -13.55
C ASN A 368 12.99 -28.01 -12.55
N HIS A 369 12.31 -27.21 -11.73
CA HIS A 369 12.97 -26.51 -10.64
C HIS A 369 13.47 -27.53 -9.59
N PRO A 370 14.74 -27.44 -9.13
CA PRO A 370 15.34 -28.46 -8.27
C PRO A 370 14.66 -28.57 -6.90
N ASN A 371 14.17 -27.45 -6.37
CA ASN A 371 13.61 -27.35 -5.02
C ASN A 371 12.10 -27.01 -4.99
N ALA A 372 11.36 -27.21 -6.08
CA ALA A 372 9.94 -26.87 -6.12
C ALA A 372 9.13 -27.65 -7.16
N ASP A 373 8.14 -28.41 -6.70
CA ASP A 373 7.38 -29.33 -7.57
C ASP A 373 6.46 -28.67 -8.58
N SER A 374 6.09 -27.40 -8.34
CA SER A 374 5.17 -26.65 -9.21
C SER A 374 5.88 -25.69 -10.17
N LEU A 375 7.21 -25.58 -10.11
CA LEU A 375 7.97 -24.57 -10.85
C LEU A 375 8.80 -25.20 -11.98
N LEU A 376 8.90 -24.46 -13.08
CA LEU A 376 9.80 -24.72 -14.21
C LEU A 376 10.85 -23.61 -14.29
N LEU A 377 12.05 -23.98 -14.74
CA LEU A 377 13.11 -23.08 -15.16
C LEU A 377 13.09 -23.00 -16.69
N LEU A 378 12.88 -21.80 -17.22
CA LEU A 378 12.85 -21.52 -18.65
C LEU A 378 14.06 -20.68 -19.01
N LYS A 379 14.84 -21.12 -19.99
CA LYS A 379 15.82 -20.27 -20.66
C LYS A 379 15.17 -19.68 -21.90
N VAL A 380 15.08 -18.35 -21.98
CA VAL A 380 14.29 -17.66 -23.01
C VAL A 380 15.18 -16.69 -23.76
N SER A 381 15.21 -16.81 -25.09
CA SER A 381 15.84 -15.82 -25.98
C SER A 381 14.86 -14.68 -26.23
N LEU A 382 15.31 -13.45 -26.02
CA LEU A 382 14.59 -12.21 -26.32
C LEU A 382 15.11 -11.55 -27.61
N GLY A 383 15.77 -12.33 -28.46
CA GLY A 383 16.41 -11.85 -29.70
C GLY A 383 17.87 -11.46 -29.46
N ASN A 384 18.10 -10.35 -28.76
CA ASN A 384 19.46 -9.82 -28.52
C ASN A 384 20.14 -10.34 -27.24
N LYS A 385 19.38 -11.01 -26.35
CA LYS A 385 19.89 -11.56 -25.10
C LYS A 385 19.06 -12.75 -24.64
N GLU A 386 19.58 -13.48 -23.67
CA GLU A 386 18.90 -14.59 -23.01
C GLU A 386 18.59 -14.24 -21.55
N VAL A 387 17.46 -14.74 -21.06
CA VAL A 387 17.04 -14.58 -19.66
C VAL A 387 16.58 -15.92 -19.09
N ARG A 388 16.76 -16.09 -17.78
CA ARG A 388 16.14 -17.18 -17.01
C ARG A 388 14.82 -16.73 -16.42
N LEU A 389 13.74 -17.48 -16.65
CA LEU A 389 12.45 -17.27 -16.00
C LEU A 389 12.13 -18.45 -15.08
N VAL A 390 11.57 -18.17 -13.91
CA VAL A 390 11.01 -19.19 -13.00
C VAL A 390 9.49 -19.09 -13.05
N ALA A 391 8.80 -20.12 -13.55
CA ALA A 391 7.37 -20.07 -13.84
C ALA A 391 6.58 -21.21 -13.18
N GLY A 392 5.41 -20.89 -12.63
CA GLY A 392 4.49 -21.85 -11.99
C GLY A 392 3.64 -22.69 -12.94
N LEU A 393 4.21 -23.13 -14.06
CA LEU A 393 3.47 -23.74 -15.18
C LEU A 393 3.44 -25.28 -15.14
N LYS A 394 4.24 -25.92 -14.29
CA LYS A 394 4.43 -27.39 -14.30
C LYS A 394 3.15 -28.20 -14.12
N LYS A 395 2.15 -27.64 -13.44
CA LYS A 395 0.84 -28.29 -13.24
C LYS A 395 -0.05 -28.26 -14.48
N TYR A 396 0.23 -27.37 -15.42
CA TYR A 396 -0.64 -27.06 -16.55
C TYR A 396 -0.01 -27.41 -17.91
N TYR A 397 1.33 -27.41 -17.98
CA TYR A 397 2.06 -27.67 -19.20
C TYR A 397 3.10 -28.76 -19.03
N ASP A 398 3.19 -29.61 -20.04
CA ASP A 398 4.32 -30.51 -20.26
C ASP A 398 5.56 -29.69 -20.67
N PRO A 399 6.70 -29.81 -19.95
CA PRO A 399 7.95 -29.14 -20.28
C PRO A 399 8.35 -29.22 -21.75
N GLU A 400 8.17 -30.38 -22.40
CA GLU A 400 8.60 -30.58 -23.79
C GLU A 400 7.77 -29.73 -24.77
N LYS A 401 6.48 -29.52 -24.47
CA LYS A 401 5.58 -28.71 -25.29
C LYS A 401 5.85 -27.21 -25.20
N LEU A 402 6.62 -26.78 -24.19
CA LEU A 402 7.03 -25.39 -24.04
C LEU A 402 8.29 -25.06 -24.86
N LEU A 403 9.05 -26.07 -25.31
CA LEU A 403 10.26 -25.86 -26.09
C LEU A 403 9.95 -25.20 -27.44
N ASN A 404 10.82 -24.29 -27.87
CA ASN A 404 10.69 -23.49 -29.10
C ASN A 404 9.47 -22.56 -29.18
N ARG A 405 8.66 -22.49 -28.12
CA ARG A 405 7.42 -21.74 -28.11
C ARG A 405 7.71 -20.24 -27.96
N LYS A 406 6.94 -19.43 -28.69
CA LYS A 406 6.93 -17.98 -28.51
C LYS A 406 6.04 -17.63 -27.33
N ILE A 407 6.49 -16.69 -26.51
CA ILE A 407 5.83 -16.27 -25.27
C ILE A 407 5.97 -14.77 -25.10
N ILE A 408 5.08 -14.15 -24.32
CA ILE A 408 5.22 -12.73 -23.96
C ILE A 408 5.92 -12.60 -22.61
N VAL A 409 7.00 -11.80 -22.56
CA VAL A 409 7.85 -11.62 -21.39
C VAL A 409 7.83 -10.17 -20.93
N VAL A 410 7.67 -9.95 -19.63
CA VAL A 410 7.96 -8.68 -18.94
C VAL A 410 9.46 -8.61 -18.67
N GLU A 411 10.19 -7.89 -19.53
CA GLU A 411 11.66 -7.84 -19.55
C GLU A 411 12.24 -6.94 -18.44
N ASN A 412 11.55 -5.84 -18.13
CA ASN A 412 12.01 -4.86 -17.15
C ASN A 412 11.55 -5.18 -15.72
N LEU A 413 11.07 -6.39 -15.41
CA LEU A 413 10.79 -6.77 -14.03
C LEU A 413 12.09 -6.79 -13.21
N LYS A 414 12.05 -6.31 -11.96
CA LYS A 414 13.13 -6.50 -10.98
C LYS A 414 13.33 -8.00 -10.76
N TRP A 415 14.59 -8.41 -10.76
CA TRP A 415 14.92 -9.81 -10.59
C TRP A 415 14.51 -10.28 -9.21
N ALA A 416 14.04 -11.52 -9.14
CA ALA A 416 13.55 -12.10 -7.90
C ALA A 416 14.16 -13.49 -7.70
N LYS A 417 14.59 -13.78 -6.48
CA LYS A 417 15.04 -15.12 -6.10
C LYS A 417 13.84 -15.94 -5.64
N ILE A 418 13.43 -16.91 -6.44
CA ILE A 418 12.28 -17.78 -6.19
C ILE A 418 12.83 -19.16 -5.84
N ARG A 419 12.66 -19.58 -4.57
CA ARG A 419 13.09 -20.90 -4.07
C ARG A 419 14.57 -21.25 -4.35
N GLY A 420 15.43 -20.24 -4.37
CA GLY A 420 16.87 -20.40 -4.58
C GLY A 420 17.34 -20.03 -5.99
N GLU A 421 16.44 -20.01 -6.96
CA GLU A 421 16.75 -19.69 -8.36
C GLU A 421 16.38 -18.25 -8.70
N GLU A 422 17.17 -17.60 -9.56
CA GLU A 422 16.92 -16.23 -10.01
C GLU A 422 15.99 -16.21 -11.23
N SER A 423 14.89 -15.45 -11.14
CA SER A 423 14.03 -15.10 -12.27
C SER A 423 14.35 -13.69 -12.74
N GLN A 424 14.74 -13.57 -14.01
CA GLN A 424 15.25 -12.35 -14.64
C GLN A 424 14.19 -11.59 -15.45
N GLY A 425 12.94 -11.94 -15.25
CA GLY A 425 11.76 -11.43 -15.91
C GLY A 425 10.53 -12.24 -15.51
N MET A 426 9.47 -12.13 -16.28
CA MET A 426 8.24 -12.90 -16.05
C MET A 426 7.52 -13.18 -17.37
N LEU A 427 7.10 -14.43 -17.57
CA LEU A 427 6.19 -14.81 -18.66
C LEU A 427 4.77 -14.36 -18.29
N LEU A 428 3.99 -13.89 -19.26
CA LEU A 428 2.57 -13.59 -19.07
C LEU A 428 1.69 -14.79 -19.42
N ALA A 429 0.80 -15.15 -18.48
CA ALA A 429 -0.26 -16.12 -18.68
C ALA A 429 -1.59 -15.59 -18.13
N ALA A 430 -2.69 -15.89 -18.80
CA ALA A 430 -4.03 -15.69 -18.27
C ALA A 430 -4.33 -16.78 -17.24
N GLN A 431 -4.86 -16.39 -16.07
CA GLN A 431 -5.21 -17.31 -15.01
C GLN A 431 -6.71 -17.30 -14.76
N ASP A 432 -7.30 -18.49 -14.78
CA ASP A 432 -8.71 -18.73 -14.49
C ASP A 432 -8.94 -19.97 -13.62
N SER A 433 -10.19 -20.40 -13.49
CA SER A 433 -10.53 -21.59 -12.69
C SER A 433 -10.05 -22.92 -13.30
N SER A 434 -9.72 -22.94 -14.60
CA SER A 434 -9.22 -24.13 -15.30
C SER A 434 -7.70 -24.24 -15.29
N GLY A 435 -6.98 -23.11 -15.19
CA GLY A 435 -5.53 -23.12 -15.06
C GLY A 435 -4.84 -21.84 -15.50
N ALA A 436 -3.62 -22.00 -16.01
CA ALA A 436 -2.83 -20.94 -16.60
C ALA A 436 -2.74 -21.13 -18.11
N HIS A 437 -2.93 -20.06 -18.87
CA HIS A 437 -2.96 -20.05 -20.33
C HIS A 437 -1.96 -19.04 -20.88
N ILE A 438 -0.90 -19.51 -21.51
CA ILE A 438 0.22 -18.66 -21.95
C ILE A 438 -0.22 -17.71 -23.06
N LEU A 439 0.22 -16.45 -22.97
CA LEU A 439 0.07 -15.48 -24.05
C LEU A 439 1.17 -15.67 -25.10
N THR A 440 0.77 -15.69 -26.37
CA THR A 440 1.65 -15.96 -27.51
C THR A 440 1.33 -15.09 -28.73
N THR A 441 2.18 -15.20 -29.75
CA THR A 441 2.05 -14.53 -31.04
C THR A 441 2.96 -15.20 -32.08
N ASP A 442 2.60 -15.10 -33.36
CA ASP A 442 3.43 -15.59 -34.47
C ASP A 442 4.53 -14.60 -34.89
N GLN A 443 4.57 -13.41 -34.29
CA GLN A 443 5.55 -12.35 -34.59
C GLN A 443 6.98 -12.74 -34.20
N GLU A 444 7.97 -11.99 -34.70
CA GLU A 444 9.39 -12.31 -34.51
C GLU A 444 9.85 -12.21 -33.05
N VAL A 445 10.86 -13.00 -32.70
CA VAL A 445 11.47 -12.96 -31.36
C VAL A 445 12.23 -11.65 -31.21
N GLY A 446 12.06 -10.99 -30.06
CA GLY A 446 12.64 -9.69 -29.78
C GLY A 446 11.75 -8.50 -30.20
N THR A 447 10.62 -8.74 -30.88
CA THR A 447 9.66 -7.67 -31.18
C THR A 447 8.97 -7.19 -29.91
N LYS A 448 8.78 -5.87 -29.79
CA LYS A 448 8.09 -5.25 -28.65
C LYS A 448 6.58 -5.44 -28.75
N VAL A 449 5.96 -5.66 -27.61
CA VAL A 449 4.50 -5.70 -27.45
C VAL A 449 4.09 -4.36 -26.87
N VAL A 450 3.15 -3.69 -27.53
CA VAL A 450 2.63 -2.38 -27.11
C VAL A 450 1.23 -2.53 -26.51
N ILE A 451 0.88 -1.63 -25.60
CA ILE A 451 -0.46 -1.55 -25.02
C ILE A 451 -1.17 -0.38 -25.72
N GLY A 452 -2.08 -0.67 -26.64
CA GLY A 452 -2.71 0.35 -27.49
C GLY A 452 -1.67 1.02 -28.41
N ASN A 453 -1.52 2.34 -28.26
CA ASN A 453 -0.52 3.14 -28.98
C ASN A 453 0.65 3.57 -28.07
N TYR A 454 0.73 3.03 -26.84
CA TYR A 454 1.73 3.43 -25.86
C TYR A 454 2.96 2.53 -25.95
N GLU A 455 4.03 3.08 -26.52
CA GLU A 455 5.36 2.46 -26.48
C GLU A 455 5.95 2.50 -25.07
N TYR A 456 6.83 1.54 -24.79
CA TYR A 456 7.55 1.47 -23.53
C TYR A 456 8.41 2.72 -23.32
N SER A 457 8.23 3.40 -22.19
CA SER A 457 8.64 4.80 -22.02
C SER A 457 10.01 5.05 -21.37
N GLY A 458 10.84 4.04 -21.09
CA GLY A 458 12.13 4.26 -20.40
C GLY A 458 12.91 2.98 -20.10
N ASP A 459 13.85 2.97 -19.15
CA ASP A 459 14.59 1.75 -18.72
C ASP A 459 14.30 1.36 -17.25
N GLN A 460 13.21 1.87 -16.69
CA GLN A 460 12.88 1.65 -15.28
C GLN A 460 12.53 0.18 -15.02
N LYS A 461 13.18 -0.39 -14.01
CA LYS A 461 12.82 -1.71 -13.50
C LYS A 461 11.54 -1.62 -12.68
N VAL A 462 10.56 -2.48 -12.99
CA VAL A 462 9.27 -2.53 -12.29
C VAL A 462 9.22 -3.65 -11.25
N GLU A 463 8.52 -3.43 -10.14
CA GLU A 463 8.19 -4.46 -9.15
C GLU A 463 6.92 -5.23 -9.56
N LEU A 464 6.74 -6.44 -9.00
CA LEU A 464 5.58 -7.29 -9.33
C LEU A 464 4.26 -6.60 -8.97
N GLU A 465 4.24 -5.82 -7.90
CA GLU A 465 3.09 -5.03 -7.47
C GLU A 465 2.74 -3.92 -8.48
N GLU A 466 3.73 -3.33 -9.15
CA GLU A 466 3.56 -2.27 -10.13
C GLU A 466 2.95 -2.80 -11.44
N LEU A 467 3.17 -4.08 -11.78
CA LEU A 467 2.47 -4.75 -12.89
C LEU A 467 0.95 -4.69 -12.75
N ARG A 468 0.44 -4.75 -11.51
CA ARG A 468 -1.02 -4.78 -11.24
C ARG A 468 -1.72 -3.48 -11.63
N VAL A 469 -0.99 -2.38 -11.74
CA VAL A 469 -1.50 -1.07 -12.13
C VAL A 469 -2.07 -1.09 -13.56
N TYR A 470 -1.53 -1.96 -14.42
CA TYR A 470 -1.95 -2.10 -15.81
C TYR A 470 -3.18 -3.00 -15.98
N ASP A 471 -3.67 -3.67 -14.93
CA ASP A 471 -4.86 -4.55 -14.93
C ASP A 471 -5.00 -5.38 -16.23
N LEU A 472 -3.93 -6.12 -16.55
CA LEU A 472 -3.85 -6.96 -17.74
C LEU A 472 -4.89 -8.09 -17.64
N ARG A 473 -5.67 -8.28 -18.70
CA ARG A 473 -6.76 -9.26 -18.76
C ARG A 473 -6.88 -9.90 -20.13
N VAL A 474 -7.58 -11.03 -20.14
CA VAL A 474 -8.20 -11.55 -21.35
C VAL A 474 -9.67 -11.18 -21.34
N ASP A 475 -10.13 -10.53 -22.40
CA ASP A 475 -11.54 -10.25 -22.66
C ASP A 475 -12.00 -11.15 -23.82
N VAL A 476 -13.10 -11.88 -23.62
CA VAL A 476 -13.69 -12.76 -24.63
C VAL A 476 -14.99 -12.13 -25.10
N ARG A 477 -15.00 -11.63 -26.34
CA ARG A 477 -16.18 -11.00 -26.95
C ARG A 477 -16.48 -11.64 -28.30
N ASP A 478 -17.71 -12.07 -28.52
CA ASP A 478 -18.15 -12.64 -29.80
C ASP A 478 -17.20 -13.71 -30.35
N GLN A 479 -16.71 -14.60 -29.47
CA GLN A 479 -15.71 -15.66 -29.75
C GLN A 479 -14.30 -15.16 -30.16
N THR A 480 -14.05 -13.85 -30.12
CA THR A 480 -12.71 -13.29 -30.23
C THR A 480 -12.08 -13.12 -28.85
N ILE A 481 -10.85 -13.60 -28.73
CA ILE A 481 -10.01 -13.46 -27.54
C ILE A 481 -9.15 -12.21 -27.71
N GLU A 482 -9.25 -11.27 -26.78
CA GLU A 482 -8.44 -10.07 -26.77
C GLU A 482 -7.65 -9.96 -25.47
N VAL A 483 -6.34 -9.79 -25.59
CA VAL A 483 -5.53 -9.43 -24.42
C VAL A 483 -5.54 -7.92 -24.30
N THR A 484 -5.89 -7.41 -23.12
CA THR A 484 -6.04 -5.98 -22.87
C THR A 484 -5.32 -5.54 -21.59
N GLY A 485 -4.98 -4.26 -21.52
CA GLY A 485 -4.40 -3.60 -20.35
C GLY A 485 -4.94 -2.19 -20.23
N ILE A 486 -4.84 -1.58 -19.05
CA ILE A 486 -5.26 -0.20 -18.80
C ILE A 486 -4.03 0.70 -18.87
N ILE A 487 -4.10 1.72 -19.73
CA ILE A 487 -3.24 2.89 -19.67
C ILE A 487 -4.14 4.13 -19.54
N GLY A 488 -3.85 4.97 -18.56
CA GLY A 488 -4.72 6.05 -18.14
C GLY A 488 -6.05 5.52 -17.65
N ARG A 489 -7.12 5.96 -18.31
CA ARG A 489 -8.50 5.53 -18.06
C ARG A 489 -9.01 4.54 -19.09
N ASP A 490 -8.21 4.24 -20.11
CA ASP A 490 -8.66 3.47 -21.26
C ASP A 490 -8.11 2.06 -21.23
N ARG A 491 -9.00 1.10 -21.50
CA ARG A 491 -8.61 -0.28 -21.76
C ARG A 491 -8.16 -0.40 -23.21
N GLN A 492 -6.89 -0.75 -23.37
CA GLN A 492 -6.17 -0.82 -24.62
C GLN A 492 -5.82 -2.28 -24.94
N LYS A 493 -5.83 -2.65 -26.22
CA LYS A 493 -5.43 -3.99 -26.67
C LYS A 493 -3.91 -4.12 -26.66
N LEU A 494 -3.40 -5.27 -26.23
CA LEU A 494 -2.00 -5.61 -26.39
C LEU A 494 -1.76 -6.10 -27.82
N LYS A 495 -0.76 -5.55 -28.48
CA LYS A 495 -0.47 -5.82 -29.89
C LYS A 495 1.02 -5.93 -30.16
N VAL A 496 1.36 -6.69 -31.20
CA VAL A 496 2.71 -6.76 -31.77
C VAL A 496 2.59 -6.44 -33.26
N ASN A 497 3.28 -5.41 -33.75
CA ASN A 497 3.15 -4.91 -35.12
C ASN A 497 1.68 -4.64 -35.55
N GLY A 498 0.85 -4.16 -34.62
CA GLY A 498 -0.58 -3.90 -34.86
C GLY A 498 -1.49 -5.13 -34.80
N LEU A 499 -0.95 -6.34 -34.71
CA LEU A 499 -1.70 -7.59 -34.61
C LEU A 499 -1.96 -7.96 -33.14
N PRO A 500 -3.13 -8.54 -32.81
CA PRO A 500 -3.45 -8.95 -31.45
C PRO A 500 -2.58 -10.12 -30.98
N LEU A 501 -2.40 -10.22 -29.66
CA LEU A 501 -1.88 -11.43 -29.04
C LEU A 501 -2.92 -12.55 -29.06
N THR A 502 -2.44 -13.79 -29.01
CA THR A 502 -3.27 -14.98 -28.81
C THR A 502 -3.02 -15.58 -27.42
N VAL A 503 -3.98 -16.40 -26.97
CA VAL A 503 -3.91 -17.11 -25.69
C VAL A 503 -4.08 -18.59 -26.00
N ASP A 504 -3.38 -19.42 -25.25
CA ASP A 504 -3.53 -20.86 -25.35
C ASP A 504 -4.89 -21.37 -24.90
N GLY A 505 -5.45 -22.31 -25.65
CA GLY A 505 -6.65 -23.02 -25.23
C GLY A 505 -7.87 -22.12 -25.06
N GLU A 506 -8.87 -22.65 -24.38
CA GLU A 506 -10.05 -21.88 -23.98
C GLU A 506 -9.79 -21.21 -22.63
N VAL A 507 -10.10 -19.92 -22.56
CA VAL A 507 -9.85 -19.08 -21.39
C VAL A 507 -11.13 -18.34 -21.01
N GLN A 508 -11.39 -18.20 -19.72
CA GLN A 508 -12.59 -17.50 -19.23
C GLN A 508 -12.54 -15.99 -19.50
N ASP A 509 -13.69 -15.39 -19.77
CA ASP A 509 -13.79 -13.93 -19.89
C ASP A 509 -13.32 -13.24 -18.59
N ARG A 510 -12.58 -12.14 -18.73
CA ARG A 510 -11.98 -11.33 -17.65
C ARG A 510 -10.92 -12.04 -16.82
N SER A 511 -10.33 -13.11 -17.34
CA SER A 511 -9.19 -13.77 -16.70
C SER A 511 -8.04 -12.79 -16.51
N HIS A 512 -7.41 -12.83 -15.33
CA HIS A 512 -6.28 -11.95 -15.02
C HIS A 512 -5.02 -12.46 -15.70
N VAL A 513 -4.26 -11.56 -16.32
CA VAL A 513 -2.97 -11.88 -16.93
C VAL A 513 -1.85 -11.51 -15.98
N ARG A 514 -1.09 -12.51 -15.52
CA ARG A 514 0.02 -12.40 -14.56
C ARG A 514 1.03 -13.53 -14.73
#